data_AF-A0A3M8L3J3-F1
#
_entry.id   AF-A0A3M8L3J3-F1
#
_cell.length_a   1.000
_cell.length_b   1.000
_cell.length_c   1.000
_cell.angle_alpha   90.00
_cell.angle_beta   90.00
_cell.angle_gamma   90.00
#
_symmetry.space_group_name_H-M   'P 1'
#
loop_
_entity.id
_entity.type
_entity.pdbx_description
1 polymer ?
#
loop_
_entity_poly.entity_id
_entity_poly.type
_entity_poly.pdbx_seq_one_letter_code
_entity_poly.pdbx_strand_id
1 'polypeptide(L)'
;MNADTPAERVTPFWLTVTIAVIFGLFYAYDAWEAVGNLVGLNLQAQSLDTRLSGFGWGVLIGGIALPIVVYAVAFWLGHKRSATVQALLLLAGLALVAVLALDMFVVFGLGRLIV
;
A
#
# COMPACT_ATOMS: atom_id res chain seq x y z
N MET A 1 26.22 45.78 -6.46
CA MET A 1 25.05 45.14 -5.83
C MET A 1 24.89 43.79 -6.51
N ASN A 2 25.49 42.74 -5.93
CA ASN A 2 25.46 41.40 -6.51
C ASN A 2 24.14 40.77 -6.08
N ALA A 3 23.28 40.42 -7.03
CA ALA A 3 22.09 39.64 -6.75
C ALA A 3 22.54 38.20 -6.45
N ASP A 4 22.57 37.81 -5.19
CA ASP A 4 22.68 36.41 -4.81
C ASP A 4 21.41 35.70 -5.33
N THR A 5 21.52 35.03 -6.47
CA THR A 5 20.46 34.15 -6.98
C THR A 5 20.12 33.14 -5.89
N PRO A 6 18.85 33.05 -5.43
CA PRO A 6 18.46 32.06 -4.43
C PRO A 6 18.81 30.67 -4.97
N ALA A 7 19.71 29.96 -4.28
CA ALA A 7 20.00 28.58 -4.62
C ALA A 7 18.68 27.79 -4.56
N GLU A 8 18.24 27.30 -5.73
CA GLU A 8 17.06 26.45 -5.84
C GLU A 8 17.28 25.25 -4.91
N ARG A 9 16.48 25.13 -3.85
CA ARG A 9 16.60 24.05 -2.86
C ARG A 9 16.12 22.75 -3.50
N VAL A 10 16.97 22.13 -4.30
CA VAL A 10 16.74 20.80 -4.87
C VAL A 10 16.88 19.77 -3.75
N THR A 11 15.85 18.97 -3.54
CA THR A 11 15.87 17.88 -2.55
C THR A 11 17.00 16.91 -2.90
N PRO A 12 17.90 16.55 -1.96
CA PRO A 12 18.97 15.60 -2.24
C PRO A 12 18.40 14.20 -2.52
N PHE A 13 18.86 13.58 -3.61
CA PHE A 13 18.35 12.29 -4.09
C PHE A 13 18.38 11.18 -3.02
N TRP A 14 19.45 11.12 -2.21
CA TRP A 14 19.56 10.12 -1.13
C TRP A 14 18.44 10.24 -0.09
N LEU A 15 17.98 11.46 0.21
CA LEU A 15 16.87 11.68 1.14
C LEU A 15 15.55 11.18 0.55
N THR A 16 15.28 11.49 -0.72
CA THR A 16 14.11 10.99 -1.46
C THR A 16 14.07 9.47 -1.49
N VAL A 17 15.21 8.82 -1.74
CA VAL A 17 15.33 7.36 -1.72
C VAL A 17 15.11 6.80 -0.31
N THR A 18 15.72 7.40 0.71
CA THR A 18 15.58 6.95 2.11
C THR A 18 14.12 7.00 2.55
N ILE A 19 13.41 8.10 2.28
CA ILE A 19 11.97 8.22 2.59
C ILE A 19 11.17 7.16 1.83
N ALA A 20 11.45 6.98 0.54
CA ALA A 20 10.74 5.99 -0.28
C ALA A 20 10.95 4.56 0.22
N VAL A 21 12.16 4.20 0.65
CA VAL A 21 12.48 2.88 1.19
C VAL A 21 11.79 2.67 2.53
N ILE A 22 11.91 3.61 3.46
CA ILE A 22 11.28 3.50 4.79
C ILE A 22 9.77 3.33 4.66
N PHE A 23 9.09 4.20 3.91
CA PHE A 23 7.66 4.04 3.67
C PHE A 23 7.35 2.77 2.88
N GLY A 24 8.14 2.47 1.85
CA GLY A 24 7.97 1.27 1.02
C GLY A 24 7.98 -0.02 1.83
N LEU A 25 8.76 -0.09 2.92
CA LEU A 25 8.74 -1.24 3.83
C LEU A 25 7.38 -1.43 4.52
N PHE A 26 6.68 -0.36 4.89
CA PHE A 26 5.33 -0.45 5.46
C PHE A 26 4.31 -0.96 4.44
N TYR A 27 4.33 -0.42 3.22
CA TYR A 27 3.46 -0.93 2.14
C TYR A 27 3.79 -2.38 1.76
N ALA A 28 5.07 -2.76 1.78
CA ALA A 28 5.49 -4.13 1.54
C ALA A 28 5.00 -5.07 2.65
N TYR A 29 5.00 -4.61 3.90
CA TYR A 29 4.41 -5.33 5.01
C TYR A 29 2.90 -5.54 4.82
N ASP A 30 2.14 -4.51 4.44
CA ASP A 30 0.71 -4.63 4.15
C ASP A 30 0.44 -5.63 3.01
N ALA A 31 1.24 -5.59 1.95
CA ALA A 31 1.14 -6.54 0.84
C ALA A 31 1.43 -7.98 1.31
N TRP A 32 2.44 -8.16 2.17
CA TRP A 32 2.80 -9.46 2.73
C TRP A 32 1.71 -10.00 3.67
N GLU A 33 1.12 -9.14 4.49
CA GLU A 33 -0.03 -9.47 5.33
C GLU A 33 -1.21 -9.95 4.47
N ALA A 34 -1.52 -9.22 3.39
CA ALA A 34 -2.58 -9.60 2.46
C ALA A 34 -2.33 -10.95 1.77
N VAL A 35 -1.08 -11.28 1.44
CA VAL A 35 -0.70 -12.61 0.93
C VAL A 35 -0.96 -13.67 2.00
N GLY A 36 -0.60 -13.40 3.25
CA GLY A 36 -0.89 -14.26 4.39
C GLY A 36 -2.40 -14.53 4.54
N ASN A 37 -3.22 -13.49 4.39
CA ASN A 37 -4.69 -13.62 4.42
C ASN A 37 -5.21 -14.48 3.27
N LEU A 38 -4.72 -14.28 2.04
CA LEU A 38 -5.12 -15.09 0.89
C LEU A 38 -4.81 -16.57 1.12
N VAL A 39 -3.57 -16.88 1.50
CA VAL A 39 -3.12 -18.25 1.74
C VAL A 39 -3.90 -18.87 2.90
N GLY A 40 -4.03 -18.16 4.02
CA GLY A 40 -4.72 -18.63 5.20
C GLY A 40 -6.21 -18.93 4.95
N LEU A 41 -6.92 -18.02 4.28
CA LEU A 41 -8.33 -18.21 3.94
C LEU A 41 -8.55 -19.34 2.92
N ASN A 42 -7.64 -19.47 1.94
CA ASN A 42 -7.69 -20.58 0.99
C ASN A 42 -7.49 -21.95 1.68
N LEU A 43 -6.51 -22.05 2.59
CA LEU A 43 -6.30 -23.27 3.37
C LEU A 43 -7.50 -23.57 4.29
N GLN A 44 -8.08 -22.55 4.92
CA GLN A 44 -9.26 -22.71 5.75
C GLN A 44 -10.48 -23.15 4.95
N ALA A 45 -10.72 -22.59 3.76
CA ALA A 45 -11.79 -23.03 2.88
C ALA A 45 -11.65 -24.51 2.51
N GLN A 46 -10.43 -24.95 2.15
CA GLN A 46 -10.17 -26.36 1.84
C GLN A 46 -10.41 -27.29 3.04
N SER A 47 -10.08 -26.86 4.26
CA SER A 47 -10.35 -27.64 5.47
C SER A 47 -11.84 -27.85 5.78
N LEU A 48 -12.70 -27.05 5.17
CA LEU A 48 -14.16 -27.09 5.29
C LEU A 48 -14.84 -27.71 4.06
N ASP A 49 -14.07 -28.39 3.18
CA ASP A 49 -14.53 -28.94 1.90
C ASP A 49 -15.24 -27.92 0.99
N THR A 50 -14.89 -26.64 1.13
CA THR A 50 -15.38 -25.52 0.29
C THR A 50 -14.23 -24.85 -0.45
N ARG A 51 -14.55 -23.88 -1.30
CA ARG A 51 -13.56 -23.13 -2.07
C ARG A 51 -13.84 -21.63 -1.98
N LEU A 52 -12.79 -20.84 -2.18
CA LEU A 52 -12.96 -19.40 -2.36
C LEU A 52 -13.80 -19.13 -3.62
N SER A 53 -14.79 -18.26 -3.48
CA SER A 53 -15.62 -17.77 -4.57
C SER A 53 -14.80 -16.89 -5.52
N GLY A 54 -15.26 -16.70 -6.77
CA GLY A 54 -14.60 -15.78 -7.70
C GLY A 54 -14.54 -14.35 -7.15
N PHE A 55 -15.55 -13.93 -6.38
CA PHE A 55 -15.53 -12.66 -5.65
C PHE A 55 -14.47 -12.65 -4.55
N GLY A 56 -14.36 -13.73 -3.77
CA GLY A 56 -13.35 -13.87 -2.72
C GLY A 56 -11.92 -13.77 -3.26
N TRP A 57 -11.64 -14.44 -4.39
CA TRP A 57 -10.38 -14.27 -5.11
C TRP A 57 -10.13 -12.83 -5.53
N GLY A 58 -11.14 -12.16 -6.09
CA GLY A 58 -11.03 -10.76 -6.50
C GLY A 58 -10.70 -9.83 -5.33
N VAL A 59 -11.38 -9.98 -4.20
CA VAL A 59 -11.12 -9.19 -2.98
C VAL A 59 -9.71 -9.44 -2.45
N LEU A 60 -9.27 -10.70 -2.35
CA LEU A 60 -7.96 -11.03 -1.77
C LEU A 60 -6.80 -10.60 -2.67
N ILE A 61 -6.92 -10.81 -3.99
CA ILE A 61 -5.92 -10.30 -4.96
C ILE A 61 -5.93 -8.77 -4.96
N GLY A 62 -7.10 -8.15 -4.87
CA GLY A 62 -7.24 -6.70 -4.73
C GLY A 62 -6.54 -6.17 -3.48
N GLY A 63 -6.68 -6.86 -2.34
CA GLY A 63 -6.00 -6.52 -1.09
C GLY A 63 -4.47 -6.57 -1.20
N ILE A 64 -3.91 -7.51 -1.98
CA ILE A 64 -2.46 -7.58 -2.24
C ILE A 64 -2.02 -6.45 -3.18
N ALA A 65 -2.79 -6.19 -4.25
CA ALA A 65 -2.43 -5.21 -5.26
C ALA A 65 -2.54 -3.76 -4.75
N LEU A 66 -3.49 -3.50 -3.85
CA LEU A 66 -3.80 -2.16 -3.34
C LEU A 66 -2.57 -1.42 -2.76
N PRO A 67 -1.83 -1.94 -1.76
CA PRO A 67 -0.66 -1.26 -1.23
C PRO A 67 0.41 -0.99 -2.30
N ILE A 68 0.61 -1.92 -3.24
CA ILE A 68 1.61 -1.79 -4.32
C ILE A 68 1.25 -0.62 -5.24
N VAL A 69 -0.02 -0.57 -5.68
CA VAL A 69 -0.51 0.48 -6.59
C VAL A 69 -0.50 1.84 -5.89
N VAL A 70 -0.99 1.92 -4.65
CA VAL A 70 -1.03 3.17 -3.90
C VAL A 70 0.39 3.69 -3.64
N TYR A 71 1.33 2.83 -3.25
CA TYR A 71 2.73 3.22 -3.10
C TYR A 71 3.32 3.78 -4.40
N ALA A 72 3.12 3.07 -5.53
CA ALA A 72 3.63 3.50 -6.83
C ALA A 72 3.08 4.88 -7.23
N VAL A 73 1.78 5.11 -7.05
CA VAL A 73 1.13 6.39 -7.34
C VAL A 73 1.64 7.49 -6.40
N ALA A 74 1.68 7.25 -5.09
CA ALA A 74 2.15 8.22 -4.10
C ALA A 74 3.63 8.60 -4.32
N PHE A 75 4.49 7.61 -4.60
CA PHE A 75 5.88 7.83 -4.93
C PHE A 75 6.03 8.63 -6.23
N TRP A 76 5.32 8.25 -7.30
CA TRP A 76 5.37 8.96 -8.58
C TRP A 76 4.92 10.42 -8.46
N LEU A 77 3.90 10.71 -7.64
CA LEU A 77 3.47 12.09 -7.36
C LEU A 77 4.50 12.88 -6.53
N GLY A 78 5.21 12.19 -5.62
CA GLY A 78 6.12 12.80 -4.66
C GLY A 78 7.59 12.93 -5.08
N HIS A 79 8.09 12.08 -5.99
CA HIS A 79 9.53 11.94 -6.28
C HIS A 79 10.23 13.20 -6.81
N LYS A 80 9.47 14.14 -7.40
CA LYS A 80 9.98 15.43 -7.92
C LYS A 80 9.66 16.62 -7.01
N ARG A 81 9.07 16.38 -5.84
CA ARG A 81 8.65 17.41 -4.88
C ARG A 81 9.65 17.52 -3.74
N SER A 82 9.40 18.44 -2.80
CA SER A 82 10.18 18.53 -1.56
C SER A 82 10.02 17.26 -0.73
N ALA A 83 11.04 16.93 0.08
CA ALA A 83 11.04 15.74 0.94
C ALA A 83 9.79 15.65 1.83
N THR A 84 9.34 16.78 2.37
CA THR A 84 8.13 16.86 3.19
C THR A 84 6.88 16.48 2.40
N VAL A 85 6.72 17.00 1.18
CA VAL A 85 5.56 16.67 0.32
C VAL A 85 5.60 15.19 -0.07
N GLN A 86 6.77 14.66 -0.40
CA GLN A 86 6.93 13.23 -0.69
C GLN A 86 6.52 12.36 0.51
N ALA A 87 7.00 12.69 1.71
CA ALA A 87 6.67 11.96 2.93
C ALA A 87 5.16 12.03 3.25
N LEU A 88 4.54 13.20 3.09
CA LEU A 88 3.10 13.37 3.31
C LEU A 88 2.26 12.58 2.30
N LEU A 89 2.65 12.53 1.03
CA LEU A 89 1.97 11.73 0.02
C LEU A 89 2.06 10.24 0.33
N LEU A 90 3.24 9.76 0.70
CA LEU A 90 3.44 8.35 1.09
C LEU A 90 2.68 8.00 2.36
N LEU A 91 2.64 8.90 3.35
CA LEU A 91 1.87 8.73 4.58
C LEU A 91 0.36 8.73 4.33
N ALA A 92 -0.14 9.64 3.49
CA ALA A 92 -1.55 9.70 3.13
C ALA A 92 -1.99 8.45 2.37
N GLY A 93 -1.18 7.96 1.44
CA GLY A 93 -1.44 6.69 0.77
C GLY A 93 -1.44 5.50 1.75
N LEU A 94 -0.56 5.51 2.76
CA LEU A 94 -0.48 4.44 3.75
C LEU A 94 -1.73 4.44 4.63
N ALA A 95 -2.18 5.62 5.05
CA ALA A 95 -3.43 5.78 5.77
C ALA A 95 -4.64 5.32 4.95
N LEU A 96 -4.67 5.61 3.64
CA LEU A 96 -5.70 5.11 2.74
C LEU A 96 -5.72 3.58 2.66
N VAL A 97 -4.55 2.95 2.50
CA VAL A 97 -4.42 1.49 2.52
C VAL A 97 -4.91 0.91 3.84
N ALA A 98 -4.51 1.49 4.97
CA ALA A 98 -4.91 1.03 6.29
C ALA A 98 -6.44 1.07 6.49
N VAL A 99 -7.11 2.16 6.08
CA VAL A 99 -8.57 2.27 6.17
C VAL A 99 -9.26 1.22 5.30
N LEU A 100 -8.82 1.07 4.06
CA LEU A 100 -9.41 0.09 3.14
C LEU A 100 -9.18 -1.35 3.59
N ALA A 101 -8.02 -1.66 4.18
CA ALA A 101 -7.74 -2.96 4.77
C ALA A 101 -8.70 -3.25 5.94
N LEU A 102 -8.90 -2.29 6.85
CA LEU A 102 -9.85 -2.42 7.96
C LEU A 102 -11.29 -2.64 7.47
N ASP A 103 -11.74 -1.86 6.49
CA ASP A 103 -13.06 -2.06 5.87
C ASP A 103 -13.20 -3.44 5.24
N MET A 104 -12.13 -3.96 4.64
CA MET A 104 -12.14 -5.29 4.02
C MET A 104 -12.47 -6.39 5.04
N PHE A 105 -11.85 -6.33 6.22
CA PHE A 105 -12.10 -7.29 7.30
C PHE A 105 -13.50 -7.17 7.89
N VAL A 106 -14.03 -5.95 8.01
CA VAL A 106 -15.34 -5.70 8.62
C VAL A 106 -16.49 -6.03 7.66
N VAL A 107 -16.35 -5.70 6.37
CA VAL A 107 -17.44 -5.79 5.39
C VAL A 107 -17.52 -7.15 4.69
N PHE A 108 -16.38 -7.81 4.43
CA PHE A 108 -16.34 -9.01 3.58
C PHE A 108 -16.23 -10.33 4.33
N GLY A 109 -16.65 -10.40 5.61
CA GLY A 109 -16.51 -11.57 6.47
C GLY A 109 -16.74 -12.95 5.80
N LEU A 110 -15.96 -13.94 6.24
CA LEU A 110 -15.79 -15.32 5.71
C LEU A 110 -16.97 -15.90 4.91
N GLY A 111 -18.21 -15.80 5.41
CA GLY A 111 -19.40 -16.35 4.77
C GLY A 111 -19.76 -15.78 3.39
N ARG A 112 -19.17 -14.65 2.97
CA ARG A 112 -19.36 -14.10 1.61
C ARG A 112 -18.26 -14.50 0.61
N LEU A 113 -17.17 -15.10 1.09
CA LEU A 113 -15.98 -15.38 0.28
C LEU A 113 -15.84 -16.84 -0.12
N ILE A 114 -16.68 -17.72 0.40
CA ILE A 114 -16.65 -19.17 0.17
C ILE A 114 -17.94 -19.65 -0.52
N VAL A 115 -17.82 -20.64 -1.41
CA VAL A 115 -18.93 -21.26 -2.18
C VAL A 115 -18.73 -22.78 -2.24
#